data_AF-A0A347AII0-F1
#
_entry.id   AF-A0A347AII0-F1
#
_cell.length_a   1.000
_cell.length_b   1.000
_cell.length_c   1.000
_cell.angle_alpha   90.00
_cell.angle_beta   90.00
_cell.angle_gamma   90.00
#
_symmetry.space_group_name_H-M   'P 1'
#
loop_
_entity.id
_entity.type
_entity.pdbx_description
1 polymer ?
#
loop_
_entity_poly.entity_id
_entity_poly.type
_entity_poly.pdbx_seq_one_letter_code
_entity_poly.pdbx_strand_id
1 'polypeptide(L)'
;MGLASSELSNWRRDRKSKRRKINSTRTLISLENERNLELLKEFWYKLNRTEESEVNHEESKIDIAHKLIKMPIPSWNDVMWNKQASLLAITFNDKEIIAISAFNNCLEVLRSIYAKLIDLDAKDREYNSTYASRGFELASIPRSNRFHEEAPRMWDEFEEISLKLIEKGNPLN
;
A
#
# COMPACT_ATOMS: atom_id res chain seq x y z
N MET A 1 5.50 53.52 25.72
CA MET A 1 5.27 52.20 26.35
C MET A 1 4.49 51.19 25.48
N GLY A 2 4.32 51.40 24.16
CA GLY A 2 3.47 50.53 23.30
C GLY A 2 4.17 49.44 22.47
N LEU A 3 5.51 49.41 22.44
CA LEU A 3 6.27 48.46 21.62
C LEU A 3 6.43 47.08 22.29
N ALA A 4 6.67 47.06 23.60
CA ALA A 4 6.81 45.81 24.35
C ALA A 4 5.49 44.99 24.40
N SER A 5 4.34 45.65 24.36
CA SER A 5 3.03 44.97 24.36
C SER A 5 2.65 44.40 22.99
N SER A 6 3.02 45.07 21.90
CA SER A 6 2.77 44.59 20.53
C SER A 6 3.66 43.39 20.19
N GLU A 7 4.94 43.41 20.57
CA GLU A 7 5.87 42.28 20.39
C GLU A 7 5.42 41.03 21.14
N LEU A 8 4.99 41.18 22.39
CA LEU A 8 4.51 40.07 23.21
C LEU A 8 3.19 39.47 22.67
N SER A 9 2.35 40.31 22.08
CA SER A 9 1.10 39.88 21.42
C SER A 9 1.38 39.11 20.12
N ASN A 10 2.34 39.57 19.31
CA ASN A 10 2.77 38.92 18.08
C ASN A 10 3.40 37.56 18.37
N TRP A 11 4.28 37.48 19.37
CA TRP A 11 4.89 36.22 19.80
C TRP A 11 3.84 35.17 20.23
N ARG A 12 2.81 35.58 21.00
CA ARG A 12 1.71 34.68 21.39
C ARG A 12 0.92 34.20 20.17
N ARG A 13 0.64 35.09 19.22
CA ARG A 13 -0.07 34.76 17.97
C ARG A 13 0.74 33.79 17.13
N ASP A 14 2.04 34.01 16.98
CA ASP A 14 2.94 33.14 16.22
C ASP A 14 3.06 31.76 16.86
N ARG A 15 3.18 31.69 18.18
CA ARG A 15 3.21 30.43 18.92
C ARG A 15 1.91 29.64 18.75
N LYS A 16 0.76 30.32 18.78
CA LYS A 16 -0.56 29.70 18.55
C LYS A 16 -0.68 29.20 17.10
N SER A 17 -0.22 29.99 16.13
CA SER A 17 -0.18 29.62 14.72
C SER A 17 0.69 28.37 14.49
N LYS A 18 1.90 28.34 15.07
CA LYS A 18 2.82 27.20 14.98
C LYS A 18 2.20 25.92 15.57
N ARG A 19 1.58 26.01 16.75
CA ARG A 19 0.87 24.87 17.37
C ARG A 19 -0.28 24.36 16.50
N ARG A 20 -1.06 25.27 15.90
CA ARG A 20 -2.13 24.89 14.97
C ARG A 20 -1.59 24.16 13.74
N LYS A 21 -0.49 24.64 13.15
CA LYS A 21 0.16 23.99 12.02
C LYS A 21 0.62 22.57 12.37
N ILE A 22 1.33 22.41 13.50
CA ILE A 22 1.78 21.10 14.00
C ILE A 22 0.58 20.15 14.16
N ASN A 23 -0.44 20.57 14.90
CA ASN A 23 -1.62 19.73 15.13
C ASN A 23 -2.34 19.40 13.83
N SER A 24 -2.50 20.37 12.94
CA SER A 24 -3.13 20.18 11.63
C SER A 24 -2.36 19.18 10.77
N THR A 25 -1.04 19.32 10.66
CA THR A 25 -0.19 18.39 9.90
C THR A 25 -0.27 16.98 10.47
N ARG A 26 -0.22 16.85 11.80
CA ARG A 26 -0.35 15.56 12.49
C ARG A 26 -1.70 14.89 12.22
N THR A 27 -2.80 15.64 12.32
CA THR A 27 -4.14 15.13 12.04
C THR A 27 -4.30 14.72 10.57
N LEU A 28 -3.81 15.52 9.62
CA LEU A 28 -3.92 15.19 8.20
C LEU A 28 -3.19 13.90 7.82
N ILE A 29 -1.97 13.72 8.33
CA ILE A 29 -1.20 12.48 8.10
C ILE A 29 -1.85 11.29 8.82
N SER A 30 -2.38 11.48 10.04
CA SER A 30 -3.09 10.42 10.75
C SER A 30 -4.32 9.94 9.98
N LEU A 31 -5.14 10.86 9.46
CA LEU A 31 -6.34 10.54 8.69
C LEU A 31 -5.99 9.86 7.35
N GLU A 32 -4.90 10.26 6.70
CA GLU A 32 -4.39 9.59 5.50
C GLU A 32 -3.98 8.15 5.79
N ASN A 33 -3.21 7.93 6.86
CA ASN A 33 -2.77 6.61 7.29
C ASN A 33 -3.95 5.72 7.70
N GLU A 34 -4.90 6.25 8.46
CA GLU A 34 -6.14 5.55 8.86
C GLU A 34 -6.94 5.11 7.65
N ARG A 35 -7.20 6.02 6.71
CA ARG A 35 -7.88 5.70 5.47
C ARG A 35 -7.15 4.60 4.69
N ASN A 36 -5.83 4.70 4.53
CA ASN A 36 -5.04 3.69 3.82
C ASN A 36 -5.15 2.31 4.49
N LEU A 37 -5.14 2.28 5.82
CA LEU A 37 -5.24 1.07 6.61
C LEU A 37 -6.65 0.46 6.57
N GLU A 38 -7.70 1.27 6.60
CA GLU A 38 -9.08 0.82 6.38
C GLU A 38 -9.24 0.20 5.00
N LEU A 39 -8.73 0.86 3.96
CA LEU A 39 -8.73 0.32 2.59
C LEU A 39 -7.98 -1.00 2.50
N LEU A 40 -6.83 -1.14 3.17
CA LEU A 40 -6.08 -2.39 3.23
C LEU A 40 -6.89 -3.49 3.94
N LYS A 41 -7.52 -3.18 5.08
CA LYS A 41 -8.36 -4.13 5.82
C LYS A 41 -9.55 -4.60 5.01
N GLU A 42 -10.26 -3.68 4.35
CA GLU A 42 -11.39 -4.02 3.48
C GLU A 42 -10.94 -4.89 2.30
N PHE A 43 -9.81 -4.54 1.68
CA PHE A 43 -9.24 -5.31 0.58
C PHE A 43 -8.84 -6.71 1.02
N TRP A 44 -8.09 -6.82 2.11
CA TRP A 44 -7.67 -8.09 2.71
C TRP A 44 -8.88 -8.96 3.07
N TYR A 45 -9.90 -8.33 3.65
CA TYR A 45 -11.13 -9.02 3.99
C TYR A 45 -11.85 -9.55 2.76
N LYS A 46 -12.04 -8.72 1.71
CA LYS A 46 -12.68 -9.15 0.45
C LYS A 46 -11.89 -10.26 -0.26
N LEU A 47 -10.56 -10.20 -0.20
CA LEU A 47 -9.69 -11.21 -0.78
C LEU A 47 -9.89 -12.57 -0.07
N ASN A 48 -10.09 -12.54 1.25
CA ASN A 48 -10.26 -13.75 2.06
C ASN A 48 -11.72 -14.16 2.29
N ARG A 49 -12.70 -13.29 2.01
CA ARG A 49 -14.13 -13.63 2.07
C ARG A 49 -14.52 -14.34 0.78
N THR A 50 -14.94 -15.57 0.92
CA THR A 50 -15.45 -16.42 -0.15
C THR A 50 -16.97 -16.40 -0.11
N GLU A 51 -17.62 -15.94 -1.17
CA GLU A 51 -19.07 -16.14 -1.35
C GLU A 51 -19.40 -17.55 -1.89
N GLU A 52 -18.40 -18.38 -2.22
CA GLU A 52 -18.63 -19.70 -2.88
C GLU A 52 -17.88 -20.92 -2.32
N SER A 53 -17.18 -20.86 -1.18
CA SER A 53 -16.39 -22.03 -0.72
C SER A 53 -16.78 -22.54 0.66
N GLU A 54 -17.90 -23.28 0.71
CA GLU A 54 -18.07 -24.37 1.69
C GLU A 54 -17.32 -25.66 1.25
N VAL A 55 -16.61 -25.67 0.11
CA VAL A 55 -15.92 -26.89 -0.37
C VAL A 55 -14.63 -26.54 -1.11
N ASN A 56 -13.53 -26.34 -0.37
CA ASN A 56 -12.18 -26.81 -0.72
C ASN A 56 -11.16 -26.21 0.25
N HIS A 57 -10.57 -27.08 1.08
CA HIS A 57 -9.67 -26.70 2.16
C HIS A 57 -8.23 -26.37 1.73
N GLU A 58 -7.94 -26.23 0.44
CA GLU A 58 -6.60 -25.87 -0.07
C GLU A 58 -6.74 -25.05 -1.36
N GLU A 59 -7.10 -23.76 -1.27
CA GLU A 59 -6.84 -22.84 -2.38
C GLU A 59 -5.32 -22.78 -2.58
N SER A 60 -4.83 -23.09 -3.78
CA SER A 60 -3.41 -22.98 -4.04
C SER A 60 -2.98 -21.51 -3.97
N LYS A 61 -1.76 -21.22 -3.53
CA LYS A 61 -1.22 -19.83 -3.52
C LYS A 61 -1.33 -19.15 -4.88
N ILE A 62 -1.33 -19.94 -5.94
CA ILE A 62 -1.49 -19.50 -7.32
C ILE A 62 -2.91 -19.00 -7.58
N ASP A 63 -3.93 -19.72 -7.09
CA ASP A 63 -5.34 -19.32 -7.22
C ASP A 63 -5.60 -18.01 -6.48
N ILE A 64 -5.01 -17.86 -5.29
CA ILE A 64 -5.09 -16.63 -4.51
C ILE A 64 -4.37 -15.48 -5.22
N ALA A 65 -3.18 -15.71 -5.79
CA ALA A 65 -2.48 -14.71 -6.58
C ALA A 65 -3.28 -14.28 -7.84
N HIS A 66 -3.97 -15.23 -8.49
CA HIS A 66 -4.90 -14.92 -9.57
C HIS A 66 -6.11 -14.12 -9.08
N LYS A 67 -6.64 -14.41 -7.90
CA LYS A 67 -7.73 -13.64 -7.28
C LYS A 67 -7.29 -12.21 -6.98
N LEU A 68 -6.07 -12.07 -6.44
CA LEU A 68 -5.46 -10.79 -6.11
C LEU A 68 -5.44 -9.86 -7.33
N ILE A 69 -4.89 -10.31 -8.47
CA ILE A 69 -4.78 -9.47 -9.69
C ILE A 69 -6.13 -9.18 -10.37
N LYS A 70 -7.19 -9.94 -10.05
CA LYS A 70 -8.54 -9.70 -10.57
C LYS A 70 -9.30 -8.65 -9.75
N MET A 71 -8.87 -8.38 -8.52
CA MET A 71 -9.49 -7.38 -7.66
C MET A 71 -8.91 -5.98 -7.92
N PRO A 72 -9.74 -4.92 -7.92
CA PRO A 72 -9.21 -3.56 -8.08
C PRO A 72 -8.32 -3.19 -6.88
N ILE A 73 -7.08 -2.76 -7.17
CA ILE A 73 -6.15 -2.32 -6.13
C ILE A 73 -6.69 -1.09 -5.38
N PRO A 74 -6.54 -1.03 -4.04
CA PRO A 74 -6.94 0.15 -3.30
C PRO A 74 -6.11 1.38 -3.64
N SER A 75 -6.75 2.56 -3.56
CA SER A 75 -6.12 3.85 -3.83
C SER A 75 -5.34 4.39 -2.62
N TRP A 76 -4.34 3.62 -2.17
CA TRP A 76 -3.40 4.09 -1.14
C TRP A 76 -2.72 5.40 -1.59
N ASN A 77 -2.41 6.32 -0.70
CA ASN A 77 -1.67 7.51 -1.11
C ASN A 77 -0.95 8.15 0.06
N ASP A 78 0.08 8.93 -0.26
CA ASP A 78 0.96 9.62 0.66
C ASP A 78 0.96 11.14 0.35
N VAL A 79 -0.19 11.66 -0.10
CA VAL A 79 -0.32 13.05 -0.57
C VAL A 79 -0.07 14.04 0.56
N MET A 80 -0.64 13.78 1.74
CA MET A 80 -0.46 14.63 2.92
C MET A 80 0.96 14.50 3.45
N TRP A 81 1.50 13.28 3.48
CA TRP A 81 2.91 13.06 3.80
C TRP A 81 3.85 13.92 2.93
N ASN A 82 3.69 13.84 1.60
CA ASN A 82 4.52 14.56 0.64
C ASN A 82 4.32 16.08 0.69
N LYS A 83 3.07 16.55 0.78
CA LYS A 83 2.77 18.00 0.83
C LYS A 83 3.26 18.65 2.12
N GLN A 84 3.39 17.89 3.20
CA GLN A 84 3.81 18.40 4.50
C GLN A 84 5.29 18.12 4.81
N ALA A 85 6.08 17.68 3.83
CA ALA A 85 7.49 17.32 3.99
C ALA A 85 8.32 18.41 4.71
N SER A 86 8.08 19.68 4.40
CA SER A 86 8.78 20.83 5.01
C SER A 86 8.44 21.05 6.50
N LEU A 87 7.34 20.48 6.99
CA LEU A 87 6.89 20.60 8.37
C LEU A 87 7.18 19.36 9.21
N LEU A 88 7.69 18.27 8.62
CA LEU A 88 7.88 17.00 9.32
C LEU A 88 8.82 17.13 10.52
N ALA A 89 10.00 17.71 10.34
CA ALA A 89 11.02 17.87 11.39
C ALA A 89 10.56 18.76 12.56
N ILE A 90 9.51 19.57 12.36
CA ILE A 90 8.94 20.43 13.40
C ILE A 90 7.71 19.77 14.05
N THR A 91 7.07 18.83 13.35
CA THR A 91 5.79 18.22 13.75
C THR A 91 5.97 16.89 14.45
N PHE A 92 6.96 16.10 14.02
CA PHE A 92 7.18 14.72 14.47
C PHE A 92 8.60 14.56 15.01
N ASN A 93 8.78 13.57 15.89
CA ASN A 93 10.11 13.11 16.27
C ASN A 93 10.68 12.14 15.21
N ASP A 94 11.98 11.90 15.25
CA ASP A 94 12.65 11.04 14.25
C ASP A 94 12.06 9.62 14.18
N LYS A 95 11.64 9.06 15.32
CA LYS A 95 11.04 7.71 15.36
C LYS A 95 9.69 7.67 14.64
N GLU A 96 8.86 8.69 14.83
CA GLU A 96 7.59 8.85 14.14
C GLU A 96 7.80 9.04 12.64
N ILE A 97 8.79 9.85 12.23
CA ILE A 97 9.13 10.06 10.82
C ILE A 97 9.53 8.72 10.18
N ILE A 98 10.39 7.95 10.85
CA ILE A 98 10.82 6.62 10.38
C ILE A 98 9.62 5.67 10.31
N ALA A 99 8.74 5.66 11.31
CA ALA A 99 7.57 4.78 11.34
C ALA A 99 6.58 5.08 10.21
N ILE A 100 6.28 6.36 9.95
CA ILE A 100 5.39 6.77 8.86
C ILE A 100 6.03 6.46 7.49
N SER A 101 7.32 6.74 7.33
CA SER A 101 8.04 6.39 6.10
C SER A 101 8.03 4.89 5.85
N ALA A 102 8.26 4.07 6.88
CA ALA A 102 8.21 2.62 6.77
C ALA A 102 6.80 2.13 6.39
N PHE A 103 5.75 2.71 6.99
CA PHE A 103 4.36 2.42 6.65
C PHE A 103 4.05 2.71 5.17
N ASN A 104 4.41 3.91 4.68
CA ASN A 104 4.20 4.28 3.28
C ASN A 104 5.02 3.39 2.33
N ASN A 105 6.26 3.06 2.68
CA ASN A 105 7.09 2.15 1.88
C ASN A 105 6.46 0.76 1.78
N CYS A 106 5.88 0.22 2.87
CA CYS A 106 5.18 -1.05 2.82
C CYS A 106 3.99 -1.02 1.84
N LEU A 107 3.21 0.06 1.81
CA LEU A 107 2.10 0.23 0.85
C LEU A 107 2.60 0.29 -0.60
N GLU A 108 3.73 0.95 -0.84
CA GLU A 108 4.36 0.98 -2.16
C GLU A 108 4.92 -0.39 -2.59
N VAL A 109 5.45 -1.18 -1.64
CA VAL A 109 5.86 -2.56 -1.94
C VAL A 109 4.66 -3.42 -2.33
N LEU A 110 3.53 -3.33 -1.60
CA LEU A 110 2.29 -4.03 -1.97
C LEU A 110 1.84 -3.68 -3.40
N ARG A 111 1.94 -2.39 -3.79
CA ARG A 111 1.65 -1.94 -5.16
C ARG A 111 2.59 -2.52 -6.18
N SER A 112 3.88 -2.54 -5.87
CA SER A 112 4.91 -3.09 -6.75
C SER A 112 4.68 -4.59 -6.98
N ILE A 113 4.37 -5.34 -5.92
CA ILE A 113 4.03 -6.77 -6.01
C ILE A 113 2.81 -6.97 -6.91
N TYR A 114 1.73 -6.23 -6.65
CA TYR A 114 0.51 -6.30 -7.45
C TYR A 114 0.76 -6.00 -8.93
N ALA A 115 1.50 -4.93 -9.23
CA ALA A 115 1.82 -4.55 -10.61
C ALA A 115 2.68 -5.61 -11.32
N LYS A 116 3.65 -6.21 -10.62
CA LYS A 116 4.48 -7.30 -11.16
C LYS A 116 3.65 -8.54 -11.46
N LEU A 117 2.72 -8.92 -10.57
CA LEU A 117 1.84 -10.07 -10.81
C LEU A 117 0.94 -9.86 -12.03
N ILE A 118 0.42 -8.65 -12.24
CA ILE A 118 -0.33 -8.30 -13.45
C ILE A 118 0.54 -8.42 -14.71
N ASP A 119 1.75 -7.86 -14.67
CA ASP A 119 2.67 -7.90 -15.81
C ASP A 119 3.08 -9.34 -16.15
N LEU A 120 3.31 -10.19 -15.15
CA LEU A 120 3.59 -11.61 -15.34
C LEU A 120 2.40 -12.35 -15.97
N ASP A 121 1.18 -12.16 -15.46
CA ASP A 121 -0.03 -12.78 -16.02
C ASP A 121 -0.29 -12.31 -17.46
N ALA A 122 -0.09 -11.01 -17.75
CA ALA A 122 -0.22 -10.48 -19.10
C ALA A 122 0.79 -11.09 -20.07
N LYS A 123 2.07 -11.19 -19.68
CA LYS A 123 3.14 -11.79 -20.48
C LYS A 123 2.93 -13.27 -20.73
N ASP A 124 2.49 -14.02 -19.72
CA ASP A 124 2.20 -15.45 -19.87
C ASP A 124 1.01 -15.67 -20.82
N ARG A 125 -0.03 -14.83 -20.75
CA ARG A 125 -1.16 -14.88 -21.71
C ARG A 125 -0.75 -14.52 -23.13
N GLU A 126 0.05 -13.47 -23.31
CA GLU A 126 0.55 -13.04 -24.62
C GLU A 126 1.43 -14.12 -25.25
N TYR A 127 2.37 -14.67 -24.49
CA TYR A 127 3.23 -15.76 -24.95
C TYR A 127 2.39 -16.97 -25.36
N ASN A 128 1.51 -17.44 -24.48
CA ASN A 128 0.74 -18.65 -24.72
C ASN A 128 -0.26 -18.49 -25.89
N SER A 129 -0.84 -17.31 -26.10
CA SER A 129 -1.73 -17.03 -27.23
C SER A 129 -0.98 -16.95 -28.57
N THR A 130 0.23 -16.36 -28.59
CA THR A 130 1.06 -16.22 -29.80
C THR A 130 1.50 -17.58 -30.35
N TYR A 131 1.89 -18.50 -29.47
CA TYR A 131 2.36 -19.83 -29.87
C TYR A 131 1.24 -20.85 -30.06
N ALA A 132 0.11 -20.74 -29.35
CA ALA A 132 -1.07 -21.58 -29.60
C ALA A 132 -1.72 -21.32 -30.97
N SER A 133 -1.53 -20.11 -31.53
CA SER A 133 -2.13 -19.69 -32.81
C SER A 133 -1.33 -20.13 -34.04
N ARG A 134 -0.11 -20.67 -33.88
CA ARG A 134 0.82 -21.00 -34.98
C ARG A 134 1.05 -22.50 -35.13
N GLY A 135 0.00 -23.26 -35.44
CA GLY A 135 0.09 -24.59 -36.06
C GLY A 135 0.87 -25.68 -35.31
N PHE A 136 0.79 -26.91 -35.83
CA PHE A 136 1.24 -28.15 -35.17
C PHE A 136 2.76 -28.20 -34.87
N GLU A 137 3.59 -27.40 -35.53
CA GLU A 137 5.05 -27.41 -35.37
C GLU A 137 5.55 -26.68 -34.11
N LEU A 138 4.81 -25.69 -33.60
CA LEU A 138 5.19 -24.90 -32.41
C LEU A 138 4.49 -25.37 -31.12
N ALA A 139 3.60 -26.37 -31.20
CA ALA A 139 2.98 -27.00 -30.03
C ALA A 139 4.00 -27.73 -29.12
N SER A 140 5.22 -27.95 -29.60
CA SER A 140 6.36 -28.50 -28.86
C SER A 140 7.07 -27.47 -27.97
N ILE A 141 6.79 -26.16 -28.14
CA ILE A 141 7.36 -25.11 -27.31
C ILE A 141 6.67 -25.12 -25.93
N PRO A 142 7.43 -25.21 -24.82
CA PRO A 142 6.85 -25.18 -23.49
C PRO A 142 6.09 -23.87 -23.26
N ARG A 143 4.89 -23.97 -22.67
CA ARG A 143 4.13 -22.80 -22.23
C ARG A 143 4.93 -22.00 -21.21
N SER A 144 4.73 -20.68 -21.20
CA SER A 144 5.28 -19.86 -20.13
C SER A 144 4.54 -20.18 -18.83
N ASN A 145 5.31 -20.53 -17.80
CA ASN A 145 4.84 -20.83 -16.44
C ASN A 145 5.44 -19.86 -15.41
N ARG A 146 5.93 -18.70 -15.84
CA ARG A 146 6.62 -17.75 -14.97
C ARG A 146 5.72 -17.24 -13.86
N PHE A 147 4.43 -17.03 -14.15
CA PHE A 147 3.46 -16.69 -13.12
C PHE A 147 3.37 -17.80 -12.06
N HIS A 148 3.25 -19.06 -12.47
CA HIS A 148 3.17 -20.19 -11.54
C HIS A 148 4.44 -20.37 -10.70
N GLU A 149 5.61 -20.01 -11.23
CA GLU A 149 6.90 -20.07 -10.54
C GLU A 149 7.10 -18.92 -9.54
N GLU A 150 6.76 -17.69 -9.92
CA GLU A 150 7.06 -16.49 -9.13
C GLU A 150 5.91 -16.07 -8.20
N ALA A 151 4.66 -16.31 -8.58
CA ALA A 151 3.48 -15.83 -7.85
C ALA A 151 3.38 -16.34 -6.40
N PRO A 152 3.72 -17.60 -6.06
CA PRO A 152 3.64 -18.07 -4.67
C PRO A 152 4.54 -17.28 -3.72
N ARG A 153 5.75 -16.92 -4.16
CA ARG A 153 6.69 -16.14 -3.35
C ARG A 153 6.23 -14.69 -3.20
N MET A 154 5.73 -14.11 -4.29
CA MET A 154 5.17 -12.75 -4.26
C MET A 154 3.91 -12.68 -3.39
N TRP A 155 3.10 -13.73 -3.38
CA TRP A 155 1.97 -13.87 -2.48
C TRP A 155 2.40 -13.88 -1.02
N ASP A 156 3.39 -14.71 -0.67
CA ASP A 156 3.89 -14.79 0.71
C ASP A 156 4.38 -13.43 1.22
N GLU A 157 5.10 -12.68 0.38
CA GLU A 157 5.54 -11.32 0.70
C GLU A 157 4.36 -10.35 0.85
N PHE A 158 3.37 -10.43 -0.03
CA PHE A 158 2.16 -9.61 0.02
C PHE A 158 1.36 -9.85 1.31
N GLU A 159 1.16 -11.12 1.66
CA GLU A 159 0.46 -11.56 2.87
C GLU A 159 1.21 -11.08 4.13
N GLU A 160 2.52 -11.32 4.19
CA GLU A 160 3.34 -10.92 5.33
C GLU A 160 3.29 -9.41 5.57
N ILE A 161 3.42 -8.60 4.51
CA ILE A 161 3.35 -7.13 4.62
C ILE A 161 1.94 -6.69 5.03
N SER A 162 0.91 -7.26 4.43
CA SER A 162 -0.49 -6.90 4.72
C SER A 162 -0.85 -7.18 6.19
N LEU A 163 -0.52 -8.36 6.69
CA LEU A 163 -0.76 -8.74 8.09
C LEU A 163 0.02 -7.83 9.04
N LYS A 164 1.31 -7.59 8.79
CA LYS A 164 2.13 -6.69 9.62
C LYS A 164 1.56 -5.28 9.69
N LEU A 165 1.05 -4.73 8.58
CA LEU A 165 0.43 -3.41 8.55
C LEU A 165 -0.88 -3.37 9.33
N ILE A 166 -1.72 -4.40 9.18
CA ILE A 166 -2.99 -4.53 9.89
C ILE A 166 -2.77 -4.66 11.41
N GLU A 167 -1.78 -5.46 11.83
CA GLU A 167 -1.41 -5.68 13.22
C GLU A 167 -0.82 -4.42 13.87
N LYS A 168 0.13 -3.76 13.20
CA LYS A 168 0.79 -2.56 13.74
C LYS A 168 -0.12 -1.33 13.77
N GLY A 169 -1.11 -1.25 12.88
CA GLY A 169 -2.03 -0.13 12.86
C GLY A 169 -1.40 1.16 12.31
N ASN A 170 -2.05 2.28 12.60
CA ASN A 170 -1.55 3.61 12.23
C ASN A 170 -0.28 3.93 13.05
N PRO A 171 0.85 4.28 12.41
CA PRO A 171 2.12 4.57 13.11
C PRO A 171 2.08 5.81 14.03
N LEU A 172 1.00 6.58 14.00
CA LEU A 172 0.81 7.77 14.84
C LEU A 172 -0.08 7.55 16.07
N ASN A 173 -0.68 6.37 16.21
CA ASN A 173 -1.56 5.98 17.31
C ASN A 173 -0.83 5.19 18.40
#